data_AF-A0A661ZSY8-F1
#
_entry.id   AF-A0A661ZSY8-F1
#
_cell.length_a   1.000
_cell.length_b   1.000
_cell.length_c   1.000
_cell.angle_alpha   90.00
_cell.angle_beta   90.00
_cell.angle_gamma   90.00
#
_symmetry.space_group_name_H-M   'P 1'
#
loop_
_entity.id
_entity.type
_entity.pdbx_description
1 polymer ?
#
loop_
_entity_poly.entity_id
_entity_poly.type
_entity_poly.pdbx_seq_one_letter_code
_entity_poly.pdbx_strand_id
1 'polypeptide(L)'
;MTWGGMIGVVSGMNEKGLTVTLNSAKSDIPFGACTPVSIIAREILQYASNIEEAMAIASSRKSFVSESFLIGSAEDHKAVVIEKSTDTTLLYDPGMDHIILTNHFQSDYFKSTPLTIENMENETSVYRHERVQELIQAKESFDYTDAAELLRNRKGKGGKDIGQGNEKAVNQLIAHHSIIFKPEQKRFWISTHPYQMGSYICYDLDSIFRYASDVEQEKVIVLNDLKIPSATDYTINDFNLLNIFRYQVDEFKKLIAEGDSIPDEDAVIPLFIMTNPEFYYTYDLIGQYYQGKGDAGNAVKYFKLALSKEVASADERKNIEERIQECSDE
;
A
#
# COMPACT_ATOMS: atom_id res chain seq x y z
N MET A 1 13.65 -4.42 -7.38
CA MET A 1 12.52 -5.31 -7.12
C MET A 1 11.62 -5.40 -8.34
N THR A 2 11.25 -6.62 -8.72
CA THR A 2 10.33 -6.94 -9.82
C THR A 2 9.60 -8.24 -9.49
N TRP A 3 8.58 -8.59 -10.28
CA TRP A 3 7.91 -9.89 -10.22
C TRP A 3 8.63 -10.91 -11.11
N GLY A 4 8.52 -12.20 -10.77
CA GLY A 4 9.07 -13.27 -11.60
C GLY A 4 8.55 -13.19 -13.04
N GLY A 5 9.45 -13.16 -14.03
CA GLY A 5 9.10 -13.02 -15.45
C GLY A 5 8.88 -11.59 -15.94
N MET A 6 8.90 -10.59 -15.05
CA MET A 6 8.73 -9.18 -15.41
C MET A 6 10.09 -8.47 -15.55
N ILE A 7 10.32 -7.85 -16.71
CA ILE A 7 11.57 -7.14 -16.99
C ILE A 7 11.58 -5.68 -16.49
N GLY A 8 10.44 -5.16 -16.03
CA GLY A 8 10.31 -3.81 -15.47
C GLY A 8 10.76 -3.76 -14.00
N VAL A 9 10.71 -2.57 -13.41
CA VAL A 9 11.01 -2.35 -11.98
C VAL A 9 9.82 -1.70 -11.31
N VAL A 10 9.49 -2.15 -10.09
CA VAL A 10 8.46 -1.53 -9.23
C VAL A 10 9.06 -0.71 -8.09
N SER A 11 10.27 -1.07 -7.67
CA SER A 11 11.10 -0.27 -6.77
C SER A 11 12.57 -0.65 -6.91
N GLY A 12 13.49 0.29 -6.83
CA GLY A 12 14.92 -0.01 -6.96
C GLY A 12 15.84 1.17 -6.70
N MET A 13 17.14 0.88 -6.66
CA MET A 13 18.22 1.84 -6.53
C MET A 13 19.35 1.44 -7.48
N ASN A 14 19.98 2.42 -8.15
CA ASN A 14 21.10 2.17 -9.05
C ASN A 14 22.47 2.48 -8.42
N GLU A 15 23.55 2.23 -9.16
CA GLU A 15 24.93 2.42 -8.69
C GLU A 15 25.28 3.87 -8.31
N LYS A 16 24.46 4.84 -8.75
CA LYS A 16 24.60 6.28 -8.43
C LYS A 16 23.89 6.66 -7.12
N GLY A 17 23.13 5.75 -6.53
CA GLY A 17 22.26 6.08 -5.40
C GLY A 17 21.00 6.83 -5.83
N LEU A 18 20.55 6.66 -7.08
CA LEU A 18 19.24 7.11 -7.52
C LEU A 18 18.21 6.00 -7.23
N THR A 19 17.12 6.34 -6.56
CA THR A 19 16.03 5.42 -6.22
C THR A 19 14.76 5.75 -6.98
N VAL A 20 13.95 4.73 -7.26
CA VAL A 20 12.60 4.86 -7.84
C VAL A 20 11.64 3.97 -7.05
N THR A 21 10.47 4.48 -6.69
CA THR A 21 9.28 3.67 -6.35
C THR A 21 8.06 4.14 -7.13
N LEU A 22 7.10 3.25 -7.35
CA LEU A 22 5.88 3.52 -8.11
C LEU A 22 4.65 3.56 -7.19
N ASN A 23 3.79 4.55 -7.44
CA ASN A 23 2.61 4.86 -6.64
C ASN A 23 1.47 5.26 -7.56
N SER A 24 0.55 4.31 -7.80
CA SER A 24 -0.49 4.48 -8.81
C SER A 24 -1.37 5.68 -8.50
N ALA A 25 -1.68 6.47 -9.53
CA ALA A 25 -2.68 7.52 -9.48
C ALA A 25 -3.88 7.11 -10.34
N LYS A 26 -5.08 7.59 -9.97
CA LYS A 26 -6.28 7.38 -10.78
C LYS A 26 -6.06 7.97 -12.18
N SER A 27 -6.43 7.23 -13.22
CA SER A 27 -6.14 7.56 -14.61
C SER A 27 -7.37 7.39 -15.48
N ASP A 28 -7.47 8.19 -16.53
CA ASP A 28 -8.36 7.89 -17.66
C ASP A 28 -7.97 6.58 -18.34
N ILE A 29 -8.95 5.98 -19.02
CA ILE A 29 -8.75 4.78 -19.82
C ILE A 29 -7.91 5.15 -21.06
N PRO A 30 -6.75 4.50 -21.27
CA PRO A 30 -5.93 4.75 -22.44
C PRO A 30 -6.55 4.16 -23.72
N PHE A 31 -6.45 4.90 -24.82
CA PHE A 31 -7.00 4.51 -26.13
C PHE A 31 -5.94 3.96 -27.11
N GLY A 32 -4.71 3.68 -26.67
CA GLY A 32 -3.64 3.20 -27.55
C GLY A 32 -2.41 2.62 -26.82
N ALA A 33 -1.52 1.98 -27.59
CA ALA A 33 -0.30 1.38 -27.07
C ALA A 33 0.68 2.46 -26.56
N CYS A 34 1.07 2.35 -25.29
CA CYS A 34 2.01 3.26 -24.63
C CYS A 34 3.05 2.47 -23.82
N THR A 35 4.06 3.16 -23.31
CA THR A 35 5.14 2.54 -22.53
C THR A 35 4.61 2.15 -21.15
N PRO A 36 4.80 0.89 -20.70
CA PRO A 36 4.45 0.52 -19.33
C PRO A 36 5.32 1.30 -18.32
N VAL A 37 4.70 1.79 -17.25
CA VAL A 37 5.35 2.64 -16.23
C VAL A 37 6.54 1.96 -15.55
N SER A 38 6.48 0.64 -15.36
CA SER A 38 7.60 -0.14 -14.84
C SER A 38 8.81 -0.23 -15.78
N ILE A 39 8.60 -0.03 -17.08
CA ILE A 39 9.70 0.05 -18.06
C ILE A 39 10.34 1.43 -18.01
N ILE A 40 9.53 2.49 -17.85
CA ILE A 40 10.04 3.85 -17.60
C ILE A 40 10.88 3.86 -16.31
N ALA A 41 10.38 3.26 -15.23
CA ALA A 41 11.09 3.11 -13.96
C ALA A 41 12.45 2.39 -14.13
N ARG A 42 12.47 1.32 -14.93
CA ARG A 42 13.71 0.62 -15.27
C ARG A 42 14.66 1.51 -16.04
N GLU A 43 14.17 2.23 -17.05
CA GLU A 43 14.98 3.14 -17.87
C GLU A 43 15.63 4.23 -17.02
N ILE A 44 14.88 4.82 -16.08
CA ILE A 44 15.39 5.77 -15.08
C ILE A 44 16.55 5.13 -14.30
N LEU A 45 16.33 3.95 -13.71
CA LEU A 45 17.39 3.29 -12.93
C LEU A 45 18.60 2.90 -13.78
N GLN A 46 18.42 2.61 -15.07
CA GLN A 46 19.51 2.24 -15.97
C GLN A 46 20.36 3.43 -16.41
N TYR A 47 19.74 4.60 -16.61
CA TYR A 47 20.39 5.69 -17.35
C TYR A 47 20.45 7.04 -16.63
N ALA A 48 19.73 7.24 -15.53
CA ALA A 48 19.79 8.48 -14.76
C ALA A 48 20.71 8.37 -13.55
N SER A 49 21.43 9.45 -13.26
CA SER A 49 22.26 9.63 -12.06
C SER A 49 21.61 10.57 -11.04
N ASN A 50 20.76 11.49 -11.51
CA ASN A 50 20.13 12.54 -10.73
C ASN A 50 18.67 12.79 -11.15
N ILE A 51 18.01 13.74 -10.49
CA ILE A 51 16.60 14.08 -10.69
C ILE A 51 16.32 14.64 -12.09
N GLU A 52 17.22 15.46 -12.63
CA GLU A 52 17.05 16.07 -13.96
C GLU A 52 17.00 14.99 -15.04
N GLU A 53 17.95 14.05 -15.01
CA GLU A 53 18.00 12.93 -15.95
C GLU A 53 16.78 12.01 -15.79
N ALA A 54 16.35 11.73 -14.56
CA ALA A 54 15.14 10.96 -14.30
C ALA A 54 13.88 11.63 -14.90
N MET A 55 13.74 12.94 -14.74
CA MET A 55 12.64 13.72 -15.31
C MET A 55 12.68 13.74 -16.84
N ALA A 56 13.87 13.86 -17.44
CA ALA A 56 14.04 13.81 -18.90
C ALA A 56 13.59 12.45 -19.46
N ILE A 57 14.00 11.34 -18.84
CA ILE A 57 13.59 9.99 -19.23
C ILE A 57 12.07 9.83 -19.10
N ALA A 58 11.50 10.17 -17.94
CA ALA A 58 10.06 10.08 -17.70
C ALA A 58 9.23 10.89 -18.71
N SER A 59 9.71 12.08 -19.08
CA SER A 59 9.05 12.98 -20.03
C SER A 59 9.16 12.48 -21.48
N SER A 60 10.22 11.76 -21.83
CA SER A 60 10.45 11.25 -23.19
C SER A 60 9.52 10.09 -23.60
N ARG A 61 8.81 9.49 -22.64
CA ARG A 61 7.95 8.33 -22.84
C ARG A 61 6.48 8.71 -22.64
N LYS A 62 5.59 8.21 -23.50
CA LYS A 62 4.14 8.21 -23.22
C LYS A 62 3.81 7.03 -22.30
N SER A 63 3.10 7.28 -21.20
CA SER A 63 2.64 6.22 -20.30
C SER A 63 1.20 5.79 -20.64
N PHE A 64 0.89 4.54 -20.33
CA PHE A 64 -0.44 3.96 -20.49
C PHE A 64 -1.41 4.39 -19.39
N VAL A 65 -0.89 4.69 -18.21
CA VAL A 65 -1.65 5.07 -17.02
C VAL A 65 -0.97 6.21 -16.31
N SER A 66 -1.74 6.86 -15.44
CA SER A 66 -1.25 7.85 -14.49
C SER A 66 -0.45 7.16 -13.38
N GLU A 67 0.73 7.69 -13.09
CA GLU A 67 1.68 7.09 -12.15
C GLU A 67 2.54 8.19 -11.53
N SER A 68 2.86 8.02 -10.25
CA SER A 68 3.84 8.85 -9.56
C SER A 68 5.12 8.06 -9.33
N PHE A 69 6.25 8.62 -9.75
CA PHE A 69 7.58 8.08 -9.49
C PHE A 69 8.20 8.86 -8.33
N LEU A 70 8.32 8.23 -7.16
CA LEU A 70 9.08 8.82 -6.05
C LEU A 70 10.57 8.59 -6.32
N ILE A 71 11.30 9.68 -6.54
CA ILE A 71 12.72 9.70 -6.85
C ILE A 71 13.48 10.16 -5.62
N GLY A 72 14.45 9.38 -5.17
CA GLY A 72 15.45 9.82 -4.19
C GLY A 72 16.81 9.88 -4.90
N SER A 73 17.56 10.96 -4.69
CA SER A 73 18.84 11.15 -5.37
C SER A 73 19.95 11.45 -4.37
N ALA A 74 20.97 10.59 -4.36
CA ALA A 74 22.19 10.83 -3.59
C ALA A 74 23.02 12.00 -4.14
N GLU A 75 22.93 12.28 -5.45
CA GLU A 75 23.65 13.40 -6.08
C GLU A 75 22.99 14.75 -5.75
N ASP A 76 21.66 14.80 -5.75
CA ASP A 76 20.91 16.03 -5.45
C ASP A 76 20.65 16.23 -3.95
N HIS A 77 21.00 15.24 -3.11
CA HIS A 77 20.71 15.21 -1.67
C HIS A 77 19.24 15.46 -1.32
N LYS A 78 18.31 14.99 -2.16
CA LYS A 78 16.86 15.19 -1.94
C LYS A 78 16.00 14.11 -2.60
N ALA A 79 14.71 14.13 -2.25
CA ALA A 79 13.67 13.34 -2.89
C ALA A 79 12.58 14.23 -3.50
N VAL A 80 12.01 13.79 -4.62
CA VAL A 80 10.97 14.48 -5.39
C VAL A 80 10.00 13.45 -5.96
N VAL A 81 8.82 13.89 -6.41
CA VAL A 81 7.89 13.06 -7.15
C VAL A 81 7.81 13.53 -8.60
N ILE A 82 7.99 12.62 -9.55
CA ILE A 82 7.61 12.86 -10.94
C ILE A 82 6.19 12.35 -11.11
N GLU A 83 5.25 13.27 -11.32
CA GLU A 83 3.84 12.96 -11.55
C GLU A 83 3.59 12.88 -13.05
N LYS A 84 3.10 11.74 -13.51
CA LYS A 84 2.93 11.49 -14.93
C LYS A 84 1.50 11.03 -15.22
N SER A 85 0.75 11.82 -15.98
CA SER A 85 -0.48 11.39 -16.65
C SER A 85 -0.19 10.89 -18.07
N THR A 86 -1.23 10.57 -18.82
CA THR A 86 -1.14 10.14 -20.22
C THR A 86 -0.64 11.24 -21.17
N ASP A 87 -0.80 12.51 -20.79
CA ASP A 87 -0.50 13.69 -21.63
C ASP A 87 0.49 14.68 -21.00
N THR A 88 0.66 14.63 -19.68
CA THR A 88 1.38 15.64 -18.90
C THR A 88 2.39 14.96 -17.96
N THR A 89 3.54 15.59 -17.74
CA THR A 89 4.54 15.11 -16.77
C THR A 89 5.06 16.33 -16.01
N LEU A 90 4.96 16.28 -14.69
CA LEU A 90 5.32 17.39 -13.80
C LEU A 90 6.26 16.89 -12.71
N LEU A 91 7.14 17.77 -12.26
CA LEU A 91 7.95 17.56 -11.08
C LEU A 91 7.24 18.20 -9.88
N TYR A 92 7.07 17.42 -8.81
CA TYR A 92 6.57 17.87 -7.53
C TYR A 92 7.67 17.80 -6.47
N ASP A 93 7.92 18.94 -5.83
CA ASP A 93 8.84 19.10 -4.71
C ASP A 93 8.15 20.01 -3.67
N PRO A 94 7.84 19.51 -2.46
CA PRO A 94 7.19 20.32 -1.43
C PRO A 94 8.12 21.39 -0.82
N GLY A 95 9.43 21.34 -1.08
CA GLY A 95 10.40 22.23 -0.45
C GLY A 95 10.52 22.02 1.06
N MET A 96 10.24 20.79 1.52
CA MET A 96 10.28 20.38 2.92
C MET A 96 11.37 19.33 3.14
N ASP A 97 11.72 19.08 4.41
CA ASP A 97 12.72 18.06 4.78
C ASP A 97 12.23 16.62 4.56
N HIS A 98 10.96 16.42 4.22
CA HIS A 98 10.38 15.14 3.88
C HIS A 98 9.30 15.28 2.80
N ILE A 99 9.01 14.17 2.13
CA ILE A 99 7.95 14.05 1.14
C ILE A 99 7.17 12.76 1.41
N ILE A 100 5.84 12.84 1.34
CA ILE A 100 4.95 11.70 1.54
C ILE A 100 4.21 11.48 0.23
N LEU A 101 4.18 10.24 -0.24
CA LEU A 101 3.43 9.86 -1.44
C LEU A 101 2.59 8.63 -1.15
N THR A 102 1.28 8.75 -1.37
CA THR A 102 0.34 7.63 -1.32
C THR A 102 -0.16 7.31 -2.73
N ASN A 103 -1.42 7.53 -3.08
CA ASN A 103 -1.99 7.15 -4.37
C ASN A 103 -2.79 8.29 -5.01
N HIS A 104 -2.33 9.53 -4.85
CA HIS A 104 -2.92 10.71 -5.47
C HIS A 104 -1.82 11.69 -5.87
N PHE A 105 -2.11 12.52 -6.88
CA PHE A 105 -1.22 13.59 -7.30
C PHE A 105 -1.32 14.81 -6.36
N GLN A 106 -0.23 15.57 -6.26
CA GLN A 106 0.03 16.61 -5.28
C GLN A 106 0.48 17.94 -5.92
N SER A 107 0.97 17.93 -7.18
CA SER A 107 1.32 19.18 -7.87
C SER A 107 0.10 20.09 -8.06
N ASP A 108 0.33 21.41 -8.14
CA ASP A 108 -0.74 22.41 -8.24
C ASP A 108 -1.70 22.17 -9.41
N TYR A 109 -1.17 21.70 -10.54
CA TYR A 109 -1.99 21.33 -11.69
C TYR A 109 -2.81 20.07 -11.39
N PHE A 110 -2.16 18.95 -11.03
CA PHE A 110 -2.85 17.68 -10.93
C PHE A 110 -3.82 17.60 -9.74
N LYS A 111 -3.51 18.22 -8.60
CA LYS A 111 -4.40 18.25 -7.42
C LYS A 111 -5.74 18.94 -7.70
N SER A 112 -5.81 19.77 -8.75
CA SER A 112 -7.03 20.46 -9.17
C SER A 112 -7.83 19.70 -10.23
N THR A 113 -7.34 18.56 -10.70
CA THR A 113 -8.04 17.75 -11.71
C THR A 113 -9.23 17.02 -11.10
N PRO A 114 -10.35 16.87 -11.85
CA PRO A 114 -11.54 16.18 -11.33
C PRO A 114 -11.28 14.77 -10.82
N LEU A 115 -10.47 13.98 -11.55
CA LEU A 115 -10.11 12.62 -11.15
C LEU A 115 -9.33 12.57 -9.84
N THR A 116 -8.43 13.53 -9.62
CA THR A 116 -7.64 13.59 -8.39
C THR A 116 -8.50 14.03 -7.21
N ILE A 117 -9.38 15.02 -7.41
CA ILE A 117 -10.34 15.47 -6.38
C ILE A 117 -11.24 14.30 -5.97
N GLU A 118 -11.85 13.61 -6.93
CA GLU A 118 -12.73 12.46 -6.67
C GLU A 118 -11.98 11.34 -5.92
N ASN A 119 -10.75 11.02 -6.34
CA ASN A 119 -9.91 10.03 -5.66
C ASN A 119 -9.57 10.46 -4.22
N MET A 120 -9.27 11.73 -4.00
CA MET A 120 -8.97 12.26 -2.66
C MET A 120 -10.19 12.27 -1.73
N GLU A 121 -11.40 12.47 -2.27
CA GLU A 121 -12.66 12.49 -1.51
C GLU A 121 -13.14 11.07 -1.17
N ASN A 122 -13.02 10.13 -2.11
CA ASN A 122 -13.66 8.82 -2.01
C ASN A 122 -12.71 7.69 -1.58
N GLU A 123 -11.39 7.81 -1.76
CA GLU A 123 -10.43 6.75 -1.41
C GLU A 123 -9.68 6.99 -0.08
N THR A 124 -8.91 6.00 0.35
CA THR A 124 -8.13 6.03 1.59
C THR A 124 -6.77 6.74 1.47
N SER A 125 -6.44 7.21 0.27
CA SER A 125 -5.15 7.79 -0.09
C SER A 125 -4.76 8.99 0.78
N VAL A 126 -5.71 9.90 1.02
CA VAL A 126 -5.54 11.08 1.89
C VAL A 126 -5.42 10.66 3.36
N TYR A 127 -6.27 9.73 3.81
CA TYR A 127 -6.21 9.23 5.19
C TYR A 127 -4.84 8.61 5.50
N ARG A 128 -4.31 7.78 4.60
CA ARG A 128 -2.97 7.19 4.76
C ARG A 128 -1.87 8.25 4.75
N HIS A 129 -1.99 9.27 3.89
CA HIS A 129 -1.04 10.37 3.85
C HIS A 129 -0.97 11.10 5.21
N GLU A 130 -2.13 11.50 5.73
CA GLU A 130 -2.23 12.14 7.05
C GLU A 130 -1.73 11.22 8.17
N ARG A 131 -1.98 9.91 8.07
CA ARG A 131 -1.47 8.95 9.05
C ARG A 131 0.07 8.85 9.02
N VAL A 132 0.68 8.84 7.84
CA VAL A 132 2.14 8.88 7.69
C VAL A 132 2.69 10.19 8.26
N GLN A 133 2.00 11.32 8.01
CA GLN A 133 2.38 12.61 8.55
C GLN A 133 2.37 12.62 10.09
N GLU A 134 1.33 12.08 10.72
CA GLU A 134 1.27 11.91 12.19
C GLU A 134 2.47 11.10 12.72
N LEU A 135 2.84 10.02 12.02
CA LEU A 135 3.92 9.13 12.43
C LEU A 135 5.30 9.78 12.30
N ILE A 136 5.52 10.56 11.24
CA ILE A 136 6.77 11.31 11.05
C ILE A 136 6.89 12.42 12.11
N GLN A 137 5.81 13.19 12.34
CA GLN A 137 5.79 14.29 13.31
C GLN A 137 5.94 13.83 14.77
N ALA A 138 5.65 12.56 15.07
CA ALA A 138 5.83 11.99 16.39
C ALA A 138 7.30 11.70 16.76
N LYS A 139 8.25 11.86 15.82
CA LYS A 139 9.68 11.62 16.03
C LYS A 139 10.50 12.88 15.73
N GLU A 140 11.53 13.13 16.54
CA GLU A 140 12.47 14.25 16.32
C GLU A 140 13.47 13.97 15.20
N SER A 141 13.85 12.70 15.04
CA SER A 141 14.74 12.20 13.99
C SER A 141 14.16 10.93 13.38
N PHE A 142 14.57 10.62 12.16
CA PHE A 142 14.04 9.47 11.43
C PHE A 142 15.17 8.65 10.81
N ASP A 143 15.35 7.42 11.28
CA ASP A 143 16.32 6.46 10.75
C ASP A 143 15.65 5.27 10.03
N TYR A 144 16.46 4.29 9.63
CA TYR A 144 15.98 3.11 8.90
C TYR A 144 15.14 2.16 9.76
N THR A 145 15.31 2.17 11.08
CA THR A 145 14.47 1.42 12.02
C THR A 145 13.13 2.12 12.21
N ASP A 146 13.13 3.45 12.30
CA ASP A 146 11.90 4.26 12.32
C ASP A 146 11.08 4.08 11.04
N ALA A 147 11.75 4.02 9.89
CA ALA A 147 11.12 3.72 8.59
C ALA A 147 10.43 2.35 8.60
N ALA A 148 11.08 1.32 9.17
CA ALA A 148 10.47 -0.01 9.29
C ALA A 148 9.25 -0.01 10.23
N GLU A 149 9.31 0.71 11.35
CA GLU A 149 8.17 0.87 12.26
C GLU A 149 6.99 1.56 11.58
N LEU A 150 7.25 2.63 10.81
CA LEU A 150 6.24 3.34 10.03
C LEU A 150 5.60 2.42 8.99
N LEU A 151 6.40 1.69 8.23
CA LEU A 151 5.94 0.75 7.19
C LEU A 151 5.20 -0.47 7.76
N ARG A 152 5.35 -0.74 9.06
CA ARG A 152 4.60 -1.77 9.81
C ARG A 152 3.30 -1.26 10.41
N ASN A 153 3.01 0.04 10.35
CA ASN A 153 1.88 0.62 11.08
C ASN A 153 0.52 0.17 10.52
N ARG A 154 -0.21 -0.61 11.32
CA ARG A 154 -1.54 -1.16 10.99
C ARG A 154 -2.70 -0.34 11.58
N LYS A 155 -2.38 0.76 12.27
CA LYS A 155 -3.35 1.56 13.05
C LYS A 155 -3.84 2.75 12.25
N GLY A 156 -5.06 3.19 12.56
CA GLY A 156 -5.63 4.43 12.05
C GLY A 156 -5.06 5.68 12.72
N LYS A 157 -5.60 6.84 12.33
CA LYS A 157 -5.28 8.15 12.92
C LYS A 157 -5.39 8.11 14.44
N GLY A 158 -4.48 8.80 15.12
CA GLY A 158 -4.40 8.79 16.59
C GLY A 158 -4.08 7.43 17.21
N GLY A 159 -3.62 6.45 16.41
CA GLY A 159 -3.29 5.11 16.90
C GLY A 159 -4.51 4.22 17.18
N LYS A 160 -5.68 4.57 16.64
CA LYS A 160 -6.91 3.76 16.77
C LYS A 160 -6.73 2.38 16.12
N ASP A 161 -7.24 1.35 16.77
CA ASP A 161 -7.40 0.04 16.13
C ASP A 161 -8.58 0.11 15.16
N ILE A 162 -8.30 -0.21 13.89
CA ILE A 162 -9.24 -0.12 12.77
C ILE A 162 -9.48 -1.48 12.12
N GLY A 163 -8.99 -2.55 12.76
CA GLY A 163 -9.02 -3.91 12.22
C GLY A 163 -7.87 -4.20 11.27
N GLN A 164 -7.49 -5.47 11.19
CA GLN A 164 -6.43 -5.92 10.31
C GLN A 164 -6.91 -5.91 8.86
N GLY A 165 -6.11 -5.40 7.93
CA GLY A 165 -6.50 -5.32 6.52
C GLY A 165 -7.23 -4.05 6.10
N ASN A 166 -7.57 -3.16 7.03
CA ASN A 166 -8.27 -1.93 6.71
C ASN A 166 -7.44 -1.01 5.80
N GLU A 167 -8.05 -0.54 4.72
CA GLU A 167 -7.42 0.21 3.65
C GLU A 167 -6.89 1.58 4.10
N LYS A 168 -7.36 2.07 5.24
CA LYS A 168 -6.87 3.29 5.90
C LYS A 168 -5.53 3.11 6.61
N ALA A 169 -5.09 1.88 6.89
CA ALA A 169 -3.79 1.63 7.50
C ALA A 169 -2.64 1.85 6.50
N VAL A 170 -1.46 2.25 6.98
CA VAL A 170 -0.23 2.29 6.16
C VAL A 170 0.13 0.87 5.72
N ASN A 171 0.05 -0.09 6.65
CA ASN A 171 0.22 -1.51 6.40
C ASN A 171 -1.13 -2.23 6.46
N GLN A 172 -1.70 -2.50 5.30
CA GLN A 172 -2.92 -3.30 5.13
C GLN A 172 -2.64 -4.82 5.14
N LEU A 173 -1.40 -5.26 5.36
CA LEU A 173 -0.98 -6.67 5.33
C LEU A 173 -1.27 -7.39 4.00
N ILE A 174 -1.27 -6.66 2.90
CA ILE A 174 -1.39 -7.20 1.53
C ILE A 174 -0.13 -6.98 0.70
N ALA A 175 0.76 -6.07 1.10
CA ALA A 175 1.93 -5.73 0.31
C ALA A 175 2.91 -6.92 0.25
N HIS A 176 3.27 -7.31 -0.97
CA HIS A 176 4.20 -8.42 -1.19
C HIS A 176 5.63 -8.12 -0.72
N HIS A 177 6.03 -6.85 -0.73
CA HIS A 177 7.33 -6.40 -0.21
C HIS A 177 7.23 -5.00 0.36
N SER A 178 8.16 -4.67 1.24
CA SER A 178 8.46 -3.31 1.68
C SER A 178 9.96 -3.10 1.62
N ILE A 179 10.35 -1.89 1.22
CA ILE A 179 11.73 -1.54 0.96
C ILE A 179 12.08 -0.20 1.60
N ILE A 180 13.29 -0.11 2.15
CA ILE A 180 13.86 1.11 2.72
C ILE A 180 15.18 1.35 1.99
N PHE A 181 15.38 2.56 1.47
CA PHE A 181 16.63 2.94 0.82
C PHE A 181 17.42 3.91 1.69
N LYS A 182 18.74 3.78 1.67
CA LYS A 182 19.68 4.75 2.21
C LYS A 182 20.65 5.14 1.09
N PRO A 183 20.24 6.09 0.23
CA PRO A 183 20.83 6.25 -1.10
C PRO A 183 22.31 6.62 -1.09
N GLU A 184 22.71 7.55 -0.22
CA GLU A 184 24.11 8.00 -0.10
C GLU A 184 25.06 6.87 0.33
N GLN A 185 24.59 5.96 1.18
CA GLN A 185 25.37 4.79 1.60
C GLN A 185 25.14 3.59 0.69
N LYS A 186 24.32 3.73 -0.35
CA LYS A 186 23.91 2.70 -1.30
C LYS A 186 23.51 1.39 -0.62
N ARG A 187 22.76 1.53 0.48
CA ARG A 187 22.19 0.40 1.21
C ARG A 187 20.68 0.37 1.08
N PHE A 188 20.12 -0.82 1.12
CA PHE A 188 18.68 -0.97 1.15
C PHE A 188 18.27 -2.17 1.99
N TRP A 189 17.04 -2.13 2.49
CA TRP A 189 16.47 -3.17 3.33
C TRP A 189 15.19 -3.69 2.69
N ILE A 190 15.01 -5.01 2.65
CA ILE A 190 13.78 -5.63 2.14
C ILE A 190 13.13 -6.44 3.25
N SER A 191 11.81 -6.27 3.43
CA SER A 191 11.03 -7.06 4.39
C SER A 191 10.94 -8.53 3.97
N THR A 192 10.96 -9.41 4.98
CA THR A 192 10.74 -10.85 4.83
C THR A 192 9.34 -11.23 5.28
N HIS A 193 8.91 -12.45 4.99
CA HIS A 193 7.61 -12.95 5.43
C HIS A 193 7.44 -12.91 6.97
N PRO A 194 6.23 -12.63 7.49
CA PRO A 194 5.02 -12.24 6.77
C PRO A 194 4.94 -10.74 6.47
N TYR A 195 4.72 -10.40 5.20
CA TYR A 195 4.50 -9.02 4.73
C TYR A 195 5.63 -8.05 5.16
N GLN A 196 5.27 -6.91 5.76
CA GLN A 196 6.20 -5.96 6.38
C GLN A 196 6.57 -6.33 7.83
N MET A 197 5.92 -7.35 8.40
CA MET A 197 6.09 -7.72 9.81
C MET A 197 7.28 -8.65 10.04
N GLY A 198 7.75 -9.34 9.01
CA GLY A 198 9.01 -10.08 9.07
C GLY A 198 10.21 -9.16 9.23
N SER A 199 11.39 -9.77 9.37
CA SER A 199 12.65 -9.04 9.47
C SER A 199 12.97 -8.27 8.20
N TYR A 200 13.68 -7.15 8.32
CA TYR A 200 14.24 -6.46 7.17
C TYR A 200 15.71 -6.81 6.99
N ILE A 201 16.06 -7.34 5.83
CA ILE A 201 17.41 -7.78 5.49
C ILE A 201 18.12 -6.65 4.75
N CYS A 202 19.28 -6.24 5.26
CA CYS A 202 20.09 -5.17 4.68
C CYS A 202 21.01 -5.71 3.57
N TYR A 203 21.06 -5.01 2.45
CA TYR A 203 21.93 -5.28 1.32
C TYR A 203 22.81 -4.07 1.02
N ASP A 204 24.04 -4.34 0.59
CA ASP A 204 25.02 -3.35 0.18
C ASP A 204 25.16 -3.37 -1.35
N LEU A 205 24.79 -2.28 -2.02
CA LEU A 205 24.71 -2.24 -3.47
C LEU A 205 26.09 -2.22 -4.14
N ASP A 206 27.09 -1.59 -3.51
CA ASP A 206 28.47 -1.64 -4.01
C ASP A 206 29.02 -3.07 -3.98
N SER A 207 28.69 -3.84 -2.94
CA SER A 207 29.02 -5.27 -2.87
C SER A 207 28.32 -6.07 -3.96
N ILE A 208 27.03 -5.81 -4.21
CA ILE A 208 26.28 -6.46 -5.30
C ILE A 208 26.96 -6.23 -6.66
N PHE A 209 27.26 -4.99 -7.02
CA PHE A 209 27.89 -4.69 -8.32
C PHE A 209 29.33 -5.19 -8.43
N ARG A 210 30.08 -5.20 -7.32
CA ARG A 210 31.44 -5.78 -7.29
C ARG A 210 31.44 -7.27 -7.62
N TYR A 211 30.40 -8.01 -7.21
CA TYR A 211 30.30 -9.45 -7.41
C TYR A 211 29.43 -9.87 -8.60
N ALA A 212 28.74 -8.93 -9.25
CA ALA A 212 27.83 -9.22 -10.36
C ALA A 212 28.49 -9.92 -11.56
N SER A 213 29.81 -9.75 -11.75
CA SER A 213 30.58 -10.39 -12.82
C SER A 213 31.04 -11.82 -12.51
N ASP A 214 30.88 -12.29 -11.27
CA ASP A 214 31.37 -13.59 -10.77
C ASP A 214 30.19 -14.38 -10.18
N VAL A 215 29.29 -14.82 -11.06
CA VAL A 215 28.03 -15.50 -10.71
C VAL A 215 28.25 -16.98 -10.33
N GLU A 216 29.48 -17.50 -10.46
CA GLU A 216 29.81 -18.90 -10.21
C GLU A 216 30.04 -19.22 -8.73
N GLN A 217 30.20 -18.21 -7.87
CA GLN A 217 30.44 -18.39 -6.44
C GLN A 217 29.34 -17.76 -5.59
N GLU A 218 28.79 -18.52 -4.63
CA GLU A 218 27.89 -17.98 -3.62
C GLU A 218 28.64 -16.97 -2.74
N LYS A 219 28.26 -15.69 -2.82
CA LYS A 219 28.81 -14.62 -1.99
C LYS A 219 27.73 -13.98 -1.13
N VAL A 220 28.04 -13.76 0.15
CA VAL A 220 27.15 -13.08 1.08
C VAL A 220 27.17 -11.58 0.79
N ILE A 221 26.06 -11.06 0.28
CA ILE A 221 25.82 -9.63 -0.01
C ILE A 221 24.98 -8.94 1.07
N VAL A 222 24.65 -9.68 2.13
CA VAL A 222 23.79 -9.22 3.23
C VAL A 222 24.63 -8.68 4.38
N LEU A 223 24.20 -7.56 4.95
CA LEU A 223 24.79 -6.96 6.16
C LEU A 223 23.99 -7.36 7.40
N ASN A 224 24.37 -8.46 8.04
CA ASN A 224 23.62 -9.02 9.17
C ASN A 224 23.54 -8.08 10.40
N ASP A 225 24.58 -7.30 10.66
CA ASP A 225 24.62 -6.37 11.81
C ASP A 225 23.62 -5.21 11.66
N LEU A 226 23.13 -4.96 10.45
CA LEU A 226 22.12 -3.94 10.14
C LEU A 226 20.73 -4.53 9.94
N LYS A 227 20.53 -5.82 10.23
CA LYS A 227 19.22 -6.47 10.15
C LYS A 227 18.25 -5.85 11.14
N ILE A 228 17.06 -5.48 10.67
CA ILE A 228 15.95 -5.09 11.56
C ILE A 228 15.19 -6.37 11.93
N PRO A 229 15.01 -6.70 13.22
CA PRO A 229 14.28 -7.89 13.63
C PRO A 229 12.81 -7.82 13.20
N SER A 230 12.15 -8.97 13.15
CA SER A 230 10.70 -9.05 12.95
C SER A 230 9.96 -8.22 14.01
N ALA A 231 8.78 -7.73 13.64
CA ALA A 231 7.92 -6.99 14.54
C ALA A 231 7.55 -7.85 15.77
N THR A 232 7.59 -7.25 16.96
CA THR A 232 7.26 -7.93 18.21
C THR A 232 5.76 -7.87 18.53
N ASP A 233 5.04 -6.92 17.93
CA ASP A 233 3.60 -6.69 18.08
C ASP A 233 2.74 -7.43 17.04
N TYR A 234 3.34 -8.35 16.28
CA TYR A 234 2.65 -9.24 15.35
C TYR A 234 3.20 -10.66 15.46
N THR A 235 2.36 -11.53 16.00
CA THR A 235 2.68 -12.92 16.28
C THR A 235 2.24 -13.82 15.14
N ILE A 236 2.70 -15.08 15.17
CA ILE A 236 2.19 -16.13 14.29
C ILE A 236 0.68 -16.34 14.43
N ASN A 237 0.12 -16.08 15.63
CA ASN A 237 -1.32 -16.19 15.87
C ASN A 237 -2.08 -15.08 15.14
N ASP A 238 -1.58 -13.85 15.14
CA ASP A 238 -2.19 -12.75 14.39
C ASP A 238 -2.18 -13.02 12.88
N PHE A 239 -1.08 -13.61 12.38
CA PHE A 239 -0.99 -14.05 10.98
C PHE A 239 -1.99 -15.15 10.66
N ASN A 240 -2.11 -16.16 11.52
CA ASN A 240 -3.07 -17.24 11.34
C ASN A 240 -4.52 -16.75 11.40
N LEU A 241 -4.86 -15.86 12.34
CA LEU A 241 -6.19 -15.26 12.44
C LEU A 241 -6.54 -14.47 11.19
N LEU A 242 -5.61 -13.69 10.63
CA LEU A 242 -5.85 -12.97 9.37
C LEU A 242 -6.08 -13.93 8.19
N ASN A 243 -5.36 -15.05 8.13
CA ASN A 243 -5.58 -16.04 7.07
C ASN A 243 -6.92 -16.78 7.22
N ILE A 244 -7.32 -17.09 8.45
CA ILE A 244 -8.64 -17.65 8.73
C ILE A 244 -9.72 -16.64 8.32
N PHE A 245 -9.57 -15.37 8.70
CA PHE A 245 -10.48 -14.30 8.30
C PHE A 245 -10.65 -14.24 6.78
N ARG A 246 -9.54 -14.23 6.01
CA ARG A 246 -9.58 -14.19 4.54
C ARG A 246 -10.27 -15.41 3.94
N TYR A 247 -9.94 -16.60 4.44
CA TYR A 247 -10.61 -17.82 4.01
C TYR A 247 -12.12 -17.76 4.27
N GLN A 248 -12.53 -17.29 5.45
CA GLN A 248 -13.94 -17.14 5.80
C GLN A 248 -14.62 -16.03 4.97
N VAL A 249 -13.94 -14.93 4.65
CA VAL A 249 -14.46 -13.91 3.73
C VAL A 249 -14.85 -14.52 2.38
N ASP A 250 -13.98 -15.36 1.81
CA ASP A 250 -14.25 -16.00 0.52
C ASP A 250 -15.44 -16.97 0.61
N GLU A 251 -15.53 -17.75 1.69
CA GLU A 251 -16.68 -18.64 1.93
C GLU A 251 -17.99 -17.86 2.14
N PHE A 252 -17.97 -16.77 2.91
CA PHE A 252 -19.13 -15.90 3.10
C PHE A 252 -19.60 -15.29 1.77
N LYS A 253 -18.67 -14.74 0.97
CA LYS A 253 -18.99 -14.20 -0.36
C LYS A 253 -19.65 -15.23 -1.26
N LYS A 254 -19.14 -16.46 -1.25
CA LYS A 254 -19.71 -17.56 -2.02
C LYS A 254 -21.13 -17.89 -1.57
N LEU A 255 -21.34 -18.08 -0.26
CA LEU A 255 -22.67 -18.39 0.31
C LEU A 255 -23.69 -17.27 0.02
N ILE A 256 -23.27 -16.01 0.16
CA ILE A 256 -24.12 -14.84 -0.18
C ILE A 256 -24.52 -14.86 -1.65
N ALA A 257 -23.57 -15.12 -2.56
CA ALA A 257 -23.85 -15.17 -4.00
C ALA A 257 -24.75 -16.34 -4.40
N GLU A 258 -24.62 -17.48 -3.72
CA GLU A 258 -25.41 -18.70 -3.97
C GLU A 258 -26.78 -18.69 -3.25
N GLY A 259 -26.97 -17.81 -2.26
CA GLY A 259 -28.16 -17.79 -1.40
C GLY A 259 -28.20 -18.93 -0.38
N ASP A 260 -27.04 -19.53 -0.09
CA ASP A 260 -26.90 -20.70 0.77
C ASP A 260 -26.79 -20.30 2.25
N SER A 261 -27.19 -21.21 3.14
CA SER A 261 -27.08 -21.00 4.58
C SER A 261 -25.73 -21.45 5.14
N ILE A 262 -25.18 -20.71 6.09
CA ILE A 262 -24.00 -21.09 6.85
C ILE A 262 -24.35 -22.30 7.73
N PRO A 263 -23.62 -23.43 7.62
CA PRO A 263 -23.77 -24.54 8.54
C PRO A 263 -23.38 -24.14 9.97
N ASP A 264 -24.21 -24.48 10.96
CA ASP A 264 -23.98 -24.14 12.38
C ASP A 264 -23.71 -22.63 12.59
N GLU A 265 -24.64 -21.81 12.06
CA GLU A 265 -24.59 -20.34 12.08
C GLU A 265 -24.25 -19.77 13.47
N ASP A 266 -24.86 -20.32 14.52
CA ASP A 266 -24.67 -19.93 15.93
C ASP A 266 -23.22 -20.11 16.42
N ALA A 267 -22.47 -21.04 15.81
CA ALA A 267 -21.06 -21.27 16.10
C ALA A 267 -20.13 -20.49 15.14
N VAL A 268 -20.45 -20.47 13.85
CA VAL A 268 -19.57 -19.90 12.81
C VAL A 268 -19.51 -18.37 12.88
N ILE A 269 -20.64 -17.69 13.08
CA ILE A 269 -20.66 -16.22 13.09
C ILE A 269 -19.80 -15.64 14.24
N PRO A 270 -19.93 -16.09 15.50
CA PRO A 270 -19.06 -15.61 16.57
C PRO A 270 -17.57 -15.87 16.31
N LEU A 271 -17.23 -17.04 15.74
CA LEU A 271 -15.85 -17.36 15.39
C LEU A 271 -15.32 -16.42 14.30
N PHE A 272 -16.11 -16.12 13.26
CA PHE A 272 -15.73 -15.16 12.22
C PHE A 272 -15.47 -13.77 12.82
N ILE A 273 -16.35 -13.29 13.71
CA ILE A 273 -16.16 -12.00 14.41
C ILE A 273 -14.84 -11.97 15.18
N MET A 274 -14.49 -13.06 15.88
CA MET A 274 -13.26 -13.15 16.66
C MET A 274 -11.98 -13.06 15.81
N THR A 275 -12.04 -13.41 14.52
CA THR A 275 -10.84 -13.34 13.66
C THR A 275 -10.42 -11.91 13.34
N ASN A 276 -11.37 -10.96 13.31
CA ASN A 276 -11.09 -9.55 13.02
C ASN A 276 -12.18 -8.61 13.58
N PRO A 277 -12.25 -8.44 14.91
CA PRO A 277 -13.40 -7.82 15.59
C PRO A 277 -13.50 -6.30 15.40
N GLU A 278 -12.41 -5.63 15.03
CA GLU A 278 -12.39 -4.18 14.78
C GLU A 278 -12.55 -3.81 13.31
N PHE A 279 -12.50 -4.79 12.41
CA PHE A 279 -12.65 -4.53 10.97
C PHE A 279 -14.13 -4.44 10.60
N TYR A 280 -14.52 -3.34 9.98
CA TYR A 280 -15.91 -3.07 9.61
C TYR A 280 -16.47 -4.16 8.68
N TYR A 281 -15.63 -4.66 7.76
CA TYR A 281 -16.03 -5.60 6.72
C TYR A 281 -16.50 -6.95 7.26
N THR A 282 -15.99 -7.36 8.43
CA THR A 282 -16.48 -8.54 9.16
C THR A 282 -17.99 -8.47 9.39
N TYR A 283 -18.47 -7.31 9.85
CA TYR A 283 -19.88 -7.11 10.14
C TYR A 283 -20.71 -6.79 8.90
N ASP A 284 -20.13 -6.11 7.90
CA ASP A 284 -20.80 -5.87 6.63
C ASP A 284 -21.15 -7.18 5.91
N LEU A 285 -20.22 -8.14 5.86
CA LEU A 285 -20.48 -9.47 5.27
C LEU A 285 -21.56 -10.25 6.01
N ILE A 286 -21.55 -10.22 7.35
CA ILE A 286 -22.61 -10.87 8.15
C ILE A 286 -23.97 -10.19 7.88
N GLY A 287 -24.00 -8.85 7.77
CA GLY A 287 -25.20 -8.10 7.41
C GLY A 287 -25.74 -8.50 6.04
N GLN A 288 -24.89 -8.58 5.02
CA GLN A 288 -25.26 -9.02 3.67
C GLN A 288 -25.77 -10.47 3.66
N TYR A 289 -25.18 -11.35 4.46
CA TYR A 289 -25.67 -12.72 4.63
C TYR A 289 -27.11 -12.77 5.17
N TYR A 290 -27.40 -12.02 6.23
CA TYR A 290 -28.77 -11.96 6.78
C TYR A 290 -29.75 -11.25 5.84
N GLN A 291 -29.31 -10.21 5.13
CA GLN A 291 -30.09 -9.54 4.11
C GLN A 291 -30.51 -10.53 3.01
N GLY A 292 -29.57 -11.32 2.49
CA GLY A 292 -29.85 -12.36 1.49
C GLY A 292 -30.82 -13.46 1.96
N LYS A 293 -30.93 -13.67 3.27
CA LYS A 293 -31.89 -14.61 3.89
C LYS A 293 -33.27 -13.99 4.17
N GLY A 294 -33.45 -12.69 3.96
CA GLY A 294 -34.65 -11.95 4.35
C GLY A 294 -34.79 -11.74 5.87
N ASP A 295 -33.71 -11.89 6.64
CA ASP A 295 -33.70 -11.54 8.07
C ASP A 295 -33.24 -10.09 8.25
N ALA A 296 -34.18 -9.17 7.98
CA ALA A 296 -33.96 -7.73 8.08
C ALA A 296 -33.47 -7.31 9.49
N GLY A 297 -33.95 -7.96 10.55
CA GLY A 297 -33.60 -7.64 11.93
C GLY A 297 -32.12 -7.84 12.22
N ASN A 298 -31.58 -9.02 11.86
CA ASN A 298 -30.16 -9.29 12.01
C ASN A 298 -29.31 -8.52 10.99
N ALA A 299 -29.78 -8.35 9.75
CA ALA A 299 -29.07 -7.56 8.73
C ALA A 299 -28.79 -6.14 9.22
N VAL A 300 -29.84 -5.41 9.63
CA VAL A 300 -29.72 -4.03 10.15
C VAL A 300 -28.84 -3.96 11.40
N LYS A 301 -28.92 -4.95 12.30
CA LYS A 301 -28.06 -5.03 13.49
C LYS A 301 -26.58 -5.06 13.09
N TYR A 302 -26.20 -5.92 12.15
CA TYR A 302 -24.81 -6.09 11.74
C TYR A 302 -24.31 -4.94 10.87
N PHE A 303 -25.12 -4.38 9.98
CA PHE A 303 -24.77 -3.16 9.25
C PHE A 303 -24.51 -1.97 10.19
N LYS A 304 -25.33 -1.79 11.25
CA LYS A 304 -25.07 -0.77 12.28
C LYS A 304 -23.76 -1.03 13.04
N LEU A 305 -23.43 -2.29 13.32
CA LEU A 305 -22.13 -2.64 13.89
C LEU A 305 -20.99 -2.29 12.93
N ALA A 306 -21.11 -2.58 11.64
CA ALA A 306 -20.12 -2.19 10.63
C ALA A 306 -19.91 -0.67 10.62
N LEU A 307 -20.98 0.12 10.60
CA LEU A 307 -20.92 1.60 10.62
C LEU A 307 -20.33 2.19 11.90
N SER A 308 -20.36 1.44 13.01
CA SER A 308 -19.71 1.81 14.28
C SER A 308 -18.19 1.63 14.27
N LYS A 309 -17.67 0.82 13.34
CA LYS A 309 -16.23 0.61 13.11
C LYS A 309 -15.68 1.65 12.14
N GLU A 310 -14.36 1.63 11.95
CA GLU A 310 -13.70 2.49 10.97
C GLU A 310 -13.92 1.96 9.54
N VAL A 311 -14.96 2.43 8.87
CA VAL A 311 -15.26 2.08 7.47
C VAL A 311 -14.19 2.66 6.54
N ALA A 312 -13.74 1.88 5.55
CA ALA A 312 -12.61 2.22 4.68
C ALA A 312 -12.82 3.52 3.90
N SER A 313 -13.98 3.70 3.26
CA SER A 313 -14.27 4.86 2.40
C SER A 313 -15.66 5.46 2.67
N ALA A 314 -15.89 6.64 2.12
CA ALA A 314 -17.21 7.27 2.11
C ALA A 314 -18.22 6.43 1.31
N ASP A 315 -17.80 5.87 0.17
CA ASP A 315 -18.64 5.01 -0.67
C ASP A 315 -19.06 3.72 0.05
N GLU A 316 -18.12 3.04 0.72
CA GLU A 316 -18.43 1.84 1.52
C GLU A 316 -19.43 2.16 2.64
N ARG A 317 -19.26 3.31 3.31
CA ARG A 317 -20.21 3.77 4.33
C ARG A 317 -21.60 3.99 3.74
N LYS A 318 -21.68 4.69 2.60
CA LYS A 318 -22.93 4.96 1.90
C LYS A 318 -23.62 3.65 1.48
N ASN A 319 -22.89 2.70 0.92
CA ASN A 319 -23.43 1.39 0.53
C ASN A 319 -24.04 0.64 1.72
N ILE A 320 -23.38 0.67 2.89
CA ILE A 320 -23.91 0.05 4.11
C ILE A 320 -25.18 0.78 4.60
N GLU A 321 -25.21 2.12 4.52
CA GLU A 321 -26.38 2.92 4.88
C GLU A 321 -27.58 2.65 3.95
N GLU A 322 -27.34 2.50 2.65
CA GLU A 322 -28.37 2.12 1.66
C GLU A 322 -28.95 0.73 1.95
N ARG A 323 -28.11 -0.27 2.26
CA ARG A 323 -28.59 -1.61 2.65
C ARG A 323 -29.46 -1.59 3.91
N ILE A 324 -29.16 -0.71 4.88
CA ILE A 324 -30.02 -0.54 6.06
C ILE A 324 -31.40 -0.01 5.66
N GLN A 325 -31.47 0.93 4.72
CA GLN A 325 -32.74 1.47 4.22
C GLN A 325 -33.55 0.38 3.50
N GLU A 326 -32.90 -0.37 2.61
CA GLU A 326 -33.53 -1.51 1.91
C GLU A 326 -34.16 -2.52 2.88
N CYS A 327 -33.44 -2.92 3.95
CA CYS A 327 -33.98 -3.82 4.96
C CYS A 327 -35.06 -3.21 5.87
N SER A 328 -35.18 -1.87 5.91
CA SER A 328 -36.18 -1.19 6.76
C SER A 328 -37.50 -0.93 6.02
N ASP A 329 -37.47 -0.98 4.69
CA ASP A 329 -38.62 -0.76 3.82
C ASP A 329 -39.34 -2.07 3.42
N GLU A 330 -38.78 -3.24 3.77
CA GLU A 330 -39.35 -4.60 3.62
C GLU A 330 -40.21 -5.05 4.82
#